data_AF-A0A6C7E9N1-F1
#
_entry.id   AF-A0A6C7E9N1-F1
#
_cell.length_a   1.000
_cell.length_b   1.000
_cell.length_c   1.000
_cell.angle_alpha   90.00
_cell.angle_beta   90.00
_cell.angle_gamma   90.00
#
_symmetry.space_group_name_H-M   'P 1'
#
loop_
_entity.id
_entity.type
_entity.pdbx_description
1 polymer ?
#
loop_
_entity_poly.entity_id
_entity_poly.type
_entity_poly.pdbx_seq_one_letter_code
_entity_poly.pdbx_strand_id
1 'polypeptide(L)'
;MTDSGPSKRRIRATAAAAVVALVGLSACTSDPGPKRVARDIIEAEAIENPDLDEQCLLDELDKFSDGELKAIDENIEAENSDRNAEGEAALAAFELSLARCI
;
A
#
# COMPACT_ATOMS: atom_id res chain seq x y z
N MET A 1 -13.95 19.86 34.87
CA MET A 1 -14.47 18.65 34.19
C MET A 1 -14.31 18.90 32.70
N THR A 2 -13.20 18.45 32.13
CA THR A 2 -12.89 18.59 30.71
C THR A 2 -13.47 17.39 29.97
N ASP A 3 -14.47 17.67 29.13
CA ASP A 3 -15.07 16.70 28.21
C ASP A 3 -14.18 16.60 26.96
N SER A 4 -13.38 15.54 26.88
CA SER A 4 -12.62 15.18 25.68
C SER A 4 -13.44 14.20 24.86
N GLY A 5 -14.36 14.73 24.03
CA GLY A 5 -15.03 13.92 23.02
C GLY A 5 -14.04 13.45 21.96
N PRO A 6 -14.00 12.14 21.59
CA PRO A 6 -13.12 11.67 20.55
C PRO A 6 -13.57 12.28 19.22
N SER A 7 -12.73 13.16 18.68
CA SER A 7 -12.87 13.66 17.31
C SER A 7 -12.81 12.47 16.37
N LYS A 8 -13.99 12.02 15.93
CA LYS A 8 -14.17 11.07 14.84
C LYS A 8 -13.69 11.73 13.55
N ARG A 9 -12.36 11.87 13.38
CA ARG A 9 -11.78 11.88 12.04
C ARG A 9 -12.16 10.54 11.44
N ARG A 10 -13.18 10.54 10.58
CA ARG A 10 -13.42 9.43 9.66
C ARG A 10 -12.12 9.30 8.89
N ILE A 11 -11.30 8.33 9.27
CA ILE A 11 -10.15 7.92 8.49
C ILE A 11 -10.78 7.44 7.19
N ARG A 12 -10.74 8.29 6.17
CA ARG A 12 -10.90 7.82 4.80
C ARG A 12 -9.72 6.88 4.64
N ALA A 13 -9.97 5.60 4.81
CA ALA A 13 -9.03 4.58 4.40
C ALA A 13 -8.90 4.78 2.89
N THR A 14 -7.89 5.54 2.49
CA THR A 14 -7.52 5.71 1.09
C THR A 14 -7.06 4.35 0.58
N ALA A 15 -7.31 4.03 -0.69
CA ALA A 15 -6.87 2.77 -1.31
C ALA A 15 -5.38 2.44 -1.00
N ALA A 16 -4.54 3.46 -0.83
CA ALA A 16 -3.16 3.34 -0.33
C ALA A 16 -3.04 2.54 1.00
N ALA A 17 -3.92 2.78 1.98
CA ALA A 17 -3.91 2.06 3.26
C ALA A 17 -4.37 0.59 3.12
N ALA A 18 -5.20 0.28 2.13
CA ALA A 18 -5.59 -1.10 1.84
C ALA A 18 -4.40 -1.88 1.27
N VAL A 19 -3.60 -1.29 0.39
CA VAL A 19 -2.41 -1.92 -0.22
C VAL A 19 -1.27 -2.16 0.79
N VAL A 20 -1.09 -1.28 1.78
CA VAL A 20 -0.09 -1.45 2.85
C VAL A 20 -0.37 -2.64 3.76
N ALA A 21 -1.64 -3.03 3.92
CA ALA A 21 -2.03 -4.11 4.82
C ALA A 21 -1.63 -5.53 4.33
N LEU A 22 -1.11 -5.69 3.11
CA LEU A 22 -0.88 -7.03 2.50
C LEU A 22 0.57 -7.50 2.51
N VAL A 23 1.47 -6.62 2.92
CA VAL A 23 2.89 -6.90 3.17
C VAL A 23 3.05 -8.06 4.19
N GLY A 24 2.12 -8.19 5.16
CA GLY A 24 2.12 -9.28 6.15
C GLY A 24 1.45 -10.61 5.75
N LEU A 25 1.01 -10.80 4.50
CA LEU A 25 0.29 -12.03 4.07
C LEU A 25 1.19 -13.11 3.45
N SER A 26 2.52 -12.95 3.49
CA SER A 26 3.54 -13.88 2.96
C SER A 26 3.54 -15.29 3.60
N ALA A 27 2.67 -15.56 4.58
CA ALA A 27 2.56 -16.86 5.25
C ALA A 27 1.77 -17.95 4.46
N CYS A 28 1.24 -17.63 3.28
CA CYS A 28 0.50 -18.59 2.45
C CYS A 28 1.40 -19.19 1.34
N THR A 29 1.47 -20.52 1.26
CA THR A 29 2.36 -21.34 0.39
C THR A 29 2.26 -21.12 -1.14
N SER A 30 1.31 -20.29 -1.58
CA SER A 30 1.32 -19.68 -2.91
C SER A 30 1.48 -18.21 -2.66
N ASP A 31 2.69 -17.71 -2.85
CA ASP A 31 2.98 -16.28 -2.83
C ASP A 31 2.82 -15.78 -4.27
N PRO A 32 1.62 -15.36 -4.71
CA PRO A 32 1.53 -14.56 -5.92
C PRO A 32 2.43 -13.35 -5.71
N GLY A 33 3.38 -13.11 -6.60
CA GLY A 33 4.36 -12.02 -6.43
C GLY A 33 3.68 -10.69 -6.05
N PRO A 34 4.36 -9.82 -5.29
CA PRO A 34 3.75 -8.66 -4.64
C PRO A 34 3.01 -7.73 -5.62
N LYS A 35 3.47 -7.66 -6.87
CA LYS A 35 2.81 -6.91 -7.93
C LYS A 35 1.46 -7.51 -8.34
N ARG A 36 1.36 -8.84 -8.42
CA ARG A 36 0.11 -9.53 -8.73
C ARG A 36 -0.92 -9.30 -7.62
N VAL A 37 -0.49 -9.34 -6.36
CA VAL A 37 -1.35 -9.02 -5.21
C VAL A 37 -1.84 -7.58 -5.31
N ALA A 38 -0.93 -6.61 -5.47
CA ALA A 38 -1.27 -5.19 -5.61
C ALA A 38 -2.28 -4.94 -6.74
N ARG A 39 -2.09 -5.61 -7.89
CA ARG A 39 -3.02 -5.57 -9.03
C ARG A 39 -4.41 -6.10 -8.65
N ASP A 40 -4.49 -7.29 -8.04
CA ASP A 40 -5.76 -7.91 -7.64
C ASP A 40 -6.55 -7.00 -6.67
N ILE A 41 -5.87 -6.25 -5.80
CA ILE A 41 -6.50 -5.28 -4.88
C ILE A 41 -6.99 -4.04 -5.62
N ILE A 42 -6.18 -3.46 -6.51
CA ILE A 42 -6.60 -2.29 -7.30
C ILE A 42 -7.87 -2.62 -8.07
N GLU A 43 -7.92 -3.79 -8.71
CA GLU A 43 -9.11 -4.27 -9.42
C GLU A 43 -10.32 -4.45 -8.46
N ALA A 44 -10.10 -5.03 -7.28
CA ALA A 44 -11.16 -5.22 -6.29
C ALA A 44 -11.69 -3.89 -5.73
N GLU A 45 -10.80 -2.95 -5.39
CA GLU A 45 -11.16 -1.64 -4.84
C GLU A 45 -11.82 -0.76 -5.89
N ALA A 46 -11.43 -0.84 -7.17
CA ALA A 46 -12.05 -0.11 -8.26
C ALA A 46 -13.50 -0.54 -8.52
N ILE A 47 -13.83 -1.82 -8.27
CA ILE A 47 -15.22 -2.32 -8.33
C ILE A 47 -16.09 -1.63 -7.27
N GLU A 48 -15.55 -1.42 -6.06
CA GLU A 48 -16.29 -0.83 -4.94
C GLU A 48 -16.26 0.71 -4.93
N ASN A 49 -15.23 1.31 -5.56
CA ASN A 49 -14.98 2.75 -5.56
C ASN A 49 -14.85 3.30 -6.99
N PRO A 50 -15.94 3.77 -7.62
CA PRO A 50 -15.93 4.25 -9.00
C PRO A 50 -15.16 5.58 -9.19
N ASP A 51 -14.76 6.23 -8.10
CA ASP A 51 -13.93 7.44 -8.13
C ASP A 51 -12.43 7.11 -8.31
N LEU A 52 -12.03 5.84 -8.17
CA LEU A 52 -10.65 5.41 -8.43
C LEU A 52 -10.40 5.29 -9.93
N ASP A 53 -9.33 5.91 -10.41
CA ASP A 53 -8.82 5.64 -11.75
C ASP A 53 -7.99 4.35 -11.72
N GLU A 54 -8.67 3.21 -11.93
CA GLU A 54 -8.06 1.88 -11.97
C GLU A 54 -6.88 1.83 -12.94
N GLN A 55 -7.05 2.38 -14.15
CA GLN A 55 -6.02 2.34 -15.18
C GLN A 55 -4.79 3.14 -14.73
N CYS A 56 -4.98 4.32 -14.16
CA CYS A 56 -3.90 5.11 -13.58
C CYS A 56 -3.19 4.36 -12.45
N LEU A 57 -3.93 3.74 -11.52
CA LEU A 57 -3.35 2.97 -10.41
C LEU A 57 -2.51 1.80 -10.90
N LEU A 58 -2.99 1.07 -11.91
CA LEU A 58 -2.26 -0.04 -12.53
C LEU A 58 -1.01 0.45 -13.27
N ASP A 59 -1.09 1.57 -13.98
CA ASP A 59 0.06 2.18 -14.67
C ASP A 59 1.13 2.67 -13.68
N GLU A 60 0.72 3.22 -12.53
CA GLU A 60 1.65 3.60 -11.46
C GLU A 60 2.27 2.38 -10.80
N LEU A 61 1.49 1.32 -10.53
CA LEU A 61 2.02 0.04 -10.03
C LEU A 61 3.02 -0.57 -11.01
N ASP A 62 2.79 -0.43 -12.31
CA ASP A 62 3.65 -1.02 -13.34
C ASP A 62 5.06 -0.44 -13.39
N LYS A 63 5.26 0.76 -12.84
CA LYS A 63 6.57 1.39 -12.69
C LYS A 63 7.46 0.71 -11.65
N PHE A 64 6.86 -0.09 -10.77
CA PHE A 64 7.57 -0.85 -9.75
C PHE A 64 7.66 -2.32 -10.18
N SER A 65 8.85 -2.88 -10.04
CA SER A 65 9.09 -4.31 -10.22
C SER A 65 8.71 -5.11 -8.98
N ASP A 66 8.41 -6.39 -9.15
CA ASP A 66 8.17 -7.32 -8.03
C ASP A 66 9.33 -7.30 -7.02
N GLY A 67 10.56 -7.15 -7.50
CA GLY A 67 11.75 -7.06 -6.65
C GLY A 67 11.80 -5.78 -5.81
N GLU A 68 11.39 -4.65 -6.38
CA GLU A 68 11.30 -3.38 -5.63
C GLU A 68 10.19 -3.43 -4.58
N LEU A 69 9.01 -3.93 -4.96
CA LEU A 69 7.89 -4.09 -4.02
C LEU A 69 8.24 -5.04 -2.88
N LYS A 70 8.94 -6.15 -3.19
CA LYS A 70 9.44 -7.08 -2.17
C LYS A 70 10.52 -6.45 -1.29
N ALA A 71 11.41 -5.65 -1.86
CA ALA A 71 12.44 -4.96 -1.09
C ALA A 71 11.83 -3.93 -0.12
N ILE A 72 10.75 -3.25 -0.52
CA ILE A 72 9.99 -2.35 0.37
C ILE A 72 9.48 -3.13 1.59
N ASP A 73 8.78 -4.24 1.35
CA ASP A 73 8.27 -5.16 2.39
C ASP A 73 9.39 -5.62 3.35
N GLU A 74 10.42 -6.29 2.81
CA GLU A 74 11.53 -6.82 3.61
C GLU A 74 12.28 -5.74 4.40
N ASN A 75 12.37 -4.52 3.87
CA ASN A 75 13.04 -3.42 4.54
C ASN A 75 12.19 -2.83 5.68
N ILE A 76 10.87 -2.69 5.50
CA ILE A 76 9.98 -2.23 6.58
C ILE A 76 10.01 -3.22 7.75
N GLU A 77 10.05 -4.52 7.49
CA GLU A 77 10.12 -5.54 8.53
C GLU A 77 11.53 -5.72 9.14
N ALA A 78 12.54 -5.01 8.61
CA ALA A 78 13.91 -5.17 9.08
C ALA A 78 14.09 -4.63 10.51
N GLU A 79 14.71 -5.44 11.37
CA GLU A 79 15.12 -5.00 12.73
C GLU A 79 16.24 -3.94 12.69
N ASN A 80 16.89 -3.77 11.55
CA ASN A 80 17.91 -2.76 11.33
C ASN A 80 17.27 -1.40 11.04
N SER A 81 17.53 -0.40 11.87
CA SER A 81 16.91 0.93 11.76
C SER A 81 17.16 1.64 10.44
N ASP A 82 18.32 1.42 9.82
CA ASP A 82 18.67 2.11 8.57
C ASP A 82 17.89 1.49 7.40
N ARG A 83 17.84 0.15 7.34
CA ARG A 83 17.00 -0.56 6.35
C ARG A 83 15.52 -0.28 6.56
N ASN A 84 15.06 -0.23 7.80
CA ASN A 84 13.68 0.14 8.13
C ASN A 84 13.35 1.55 7.63
N ALA A 85 14.20 2.55 7.89
CA ALA A 85 14.02 3.90 7.39
C ALA A 85 14.03 3.97 5.84
N GLU A 86 14.88 3.20 5.17
CA GLU A 86 14.88 3.07 3.71
C GLU A 86 13.56 2.46 3.19
N GLY A 87 13.05 1.42 3.86
CA GLY A 87 11.77 0.79 3.54
C GLY A 87 10.59 1.76 3.70
N GLU A 88 10.54 2.51 4.82
CA GLU A 88 9.50 3.52 5.05
C GLU A 88 9.53 4.63 4.00
N ALA A 89 10.72 5.11 3.63
CA ALA A 89 10.87 6.14 2.60
C ALA A 89 10.42 5.63 1.22
N ALA A 90 10.77 4.39 0.88
CA ALA A 90 10.37 3.77 -0.37
C ALA A 90 8.85 3.49 -0.42
N LEU A 91 8.25 3.08 0.70
CA LEU A 91 6.80 2.95 0.80
C LEU A 91 6.09 4.29 0.61
N ALA A 92 6.56 5.34 1.27
CA ALA A 92 5.99 6.67 1.11
C ALA A 92 6.06 7.16 -0.35
N ALA A 93 7.13 6.83 -1.07
CA ALA A 93 7.26 7.13 -2.49
C ALA A 93 6.25 6.34 -3.35
N PHE A 94 6.04 5.06 -3.04
CA PHE A 94 5.04 4.22 -3.70
C PHE A 94 3.61 4.75 -3.47
N GLU A 95 3.24 5.05 -2.22
CA GLU A 95 1.95 5.64 -1.87
C GLU A 95 1.71 6.98 -2.57
N LEU A 96 2.74 7.84 -2.63
CA LEU A 96 2.66 9.13 -3.34
C LEU A 96 2.43 8.95 -4.85
N SER A 97 2.96 7.88 -5.44
CA SER A 97 2.71 7.54 -6.84
C SER A 97 1.24 7.20 -7.05
N LEU A 98 0.69 6.30 -6.22
CA LEU A 98 -0.71 5.87 -6.30
C LEU A 98 -1.70 7.00 -5.98
N ALA A 99 -1.37 7.90 -5.06
CA ALA A 99 -2.22 9.02 -4.67
C ALA A 99 -2.51 10.03 -5.80
N ARG A 100 -1.82 9.93 -6.94
CA ARG A 100 -2.09 10.74 -8.13
C ARG A 100 -3.30 10.27 -8.92
N CYS A 101 -3.79 9.06 -8.62
CA CYS A 101 -4.87 8.37 -9.35
C CYS A 101 -6.19 8.32 -8.56
N ILE A 102 -6.31 9.15 -7.51
CA ILE A 102 -7.43 9.24 -6.56
C ILE A 102 -7.85 10.70 -6.44
#